data_AF-A0A0F9AKC5-F1
#
_entry.id   AF-A0A0F9AKC5-F1
#
_cell.length_a   1.000
_cell.length_b   1.000
_cell.length_c   1.000
_cell.angle_alpha   90.00
_cell.angle_beta   90.00
_cell.angle_gamma   90.00
#
_symmetry.space_group_name_H-M   'P 1'
#
loop_
_entity.id
_entity.type
_entity.pdbx_description
1 polymer ?
#
loop_
_entity_poly.entity_id
_entity_poly.type
_entity_poly.pdbx_seq_one_letter_code
_entity_poly.pdbx_strand_id
1 'polypeptide(L)'
;MAESSLSLAFTELQQRVGFFLGYGSVVADWSAAQDAEIILNVQSGVRRVYYPMGVSADLLGYEWSWLRPTETLYLGASGTDGSIVTATFDSATYTDWVDQGITTADTVDITAIGSGSTTIGDYAIQSVATGAITLTSSPGDGTSLTFWVKRTPANYNLPDNFGRLIGDLHFAADDVRAPITLVRTGAILDMRARSDEKGTPYFAAVRPKSSTGSTGQRQEIIFYPEPDQAYTLSYNYEAYSGELTDALPYPLGGMQLSELYVESCLAAAEQRVNNEAGLHTQVYQAMLLDAVARDRKKGAHFYGHMGGRERDFGRDYRSWRRGRELSGGAYSITYDGSQL
;
A
#
# COMPACT_ATOMS: atom_id res chain seq x y z
N MET A 1 -1.41 6.15 20.22
CA MET A 1 -2.78 6.73 20.40
C MET A 1 -3.65 5.64 20.99
N ALA A 2 -4.45 5.94 22.02
CA ALA A 2 -5.35 4.96 22.60
C ALA A 2 -6.46 4.60 21.60
N GLU A 3 -6.79 3.32 21.49
CA GLU A 3 -7.85 2.83 20.60
C GLU A 3 -9.23 3.36 21.05
N SER A 4 -10.13 3.56 20.07
CA SER A 4 -11.50 3.98 20.34
C SER A 4 -12.26 2.85 20.99
N SER A 5 -12.93 3.09 22.12
CA SER A 5 -13.72 2.09 22.86
C SER A 5 -14.94 1.54 22.11
N LEU A 6 -15.18 2.02 20.89
CA LEU A 6 -16.26 1.60 19.99
C LEU A 6 -15.75 0.70 18.84
N SER A 7 -14.44 0.40 18.78
CA SER A 7 -13.92 -0.59 17.84
C SER A 7 -14.30 -2.00 18.28
N LEU A 8 -14.97 -2.71 17.39
CA LEU A 8 -15.42 -4.08 17.61
C LEU A 8 -14.23 -5.03 17.49
N ALA A 9 -13.93 -5.79 18.54
CA ALA A 9 -12.84 -6.75 18.56
C ALA A 9 -13.28 -8.13 18.05
N PHE A 10 -12.34 -8.94 17.58
CA PHE A 10 -12.58 -10.30 17.08
C PHE A 10 -13.36 -11.16 18.09
N THR A 11 -13.00 -11.09 19.37
CA THR A 11 -13.71 -11.81 20.43
C THR A 11 -15.18 -11.41 20.53
N GLU A 12 -15.51 -10.13 20.34
CA GLU A 12 -16.92 -9.68 20.37
C GLU A 12 -17.71 -10.22 19.16
N LEU A 13 -17.09 -10.29 17.98
CA LEU A 13 -17.72 -10.94 16.82
C LEU A 13 -17.99 -12.43 17.08
N GLN A 14 -17.03 -13.14 17.67
CA GLN A 14 -17.19 -14.54 18.04
C GLN A 14 -18.37 -14.70 19.01
N GLN A 15 -18.46 -13.88 20.06
CA GLN A 15 -19.53 -13.95 21.05
C GLN A 15 -20.92 -13.75 20.43
N ARG A 16 -21.06 -12.81 19.49
CA ARG A 16 -22.33 -12.55 18.80
C ARG A 16 -22.74 -13.73 17.90
N VAL A 17 -21.79 -14.32 17.17
CA VAL A 17 -22.05 -15.51 16.34
C VAL A 17 -22.36 -16.74 17.19
N GLY A 18 -21.61 -16.97 18.27
CA GLY A 18 -21.83 -18.08 19.19
C GLY A 18 -23.20 -18.01 19.89
N PHE A 19 -23.64 -16.80 20.26
CA PHE A 19 -24.99 -16.58 20.78
C PHE A 19 -26.07 -16.92 19.74
N PHE A 20 -25.90 -16.49 18.48
CA PHE A 20 -26.84 -16.77 17.40
C PHE A 20 -26.96 -18.27 17.08
N LEU A 21 -25.84 -19.01 17.13
CA LEU A 21 -25.81 -20.46 16.92
C LEU A 21 -26.33 -21.26 18.14
N GLY A 22 -26.61 -20.60 19.27
CA GLY A 22 -27.12 -21.23 20.48
C GLY A 22 -26.04 -21.85 21.38
N TYR A 23 -24.75 -21.56 21.16
CA TYR A 23 -23.64 -22.06 21.98
C TYR A 23 -23.33 -21.19 23.20
N GLY A 24 -24.00 -20.03 23.32
CA GLY A 24 -23.76 -19.05 24.39
C GLY A 24 -22.70 -18.02 24.02
N SER A 25 -22.54 -17.01 24.87
CA SER A 25 -21.65 -15.86 24.63
C SER A 25 -20.28 -15.97 25.33
N VAL A 26 -20.00 -17.07 26.02
CA VAL A 26 -18.75 -17.25 26.77
C VAL A 26 -17.81 -18.16 25.98
N VAL A 27 -16.74 -17.57 25.44
CA VAL A 27 -15.77 -18.27 24.57
C VAL A 27 -15.14 -19.49 25.27
N ALA A 28 -14.90 -19.38 26.58
CA ALA A 28 -14.28 -20.46 27.37
C ALA A 28 -15.16 -21.71 27.51
N ASP A 29 -16.47 -21.59 27.27
CA ASP A 29 -17.43 -22.69 27.42
C ASP A 29 -17.58 -23.50 26.11
N TRP A 30 -16.99 -23.04 25.00
CA TRP A 30 -17.10 -23.69 23.71
C TRP A 30 -16.12 -24.85 23.57
N SER A 31 -16.58 -25.95 22.97
CA SER A 31 -15.71 -27.02 22.53
C SER A 31 -14.85 -26.59 21.34
N ALA A 32 -13.71 -27.27 21.12
CA ALA A 32 -12.82 -26.98 20.00
C ALA A 32 -13.51 -27.05 18.61
N ALA A 33 -14.52 -27.91 18.47
CA ALA A 33 -15.30 -27.99 17.23
C ALA A 33 -16.23 -26.78 17.03
N GLN A 34 -16.86 -26.31 18.11
CA GLN A 34 -17.72 -25.13 18.09
C GLN A 34 -16.90 -23.86 17.82
N ASP A 35 -15.71 -23.76 18.43
CA ASP A 35 -14.81 -22.64 18.20
C ASP A 35 -14.35 -22.57 16.73
N ALA A 36 -13.94 -23.70 16.16
CA ALA A 36 -13.58 -23.78 14.74
C ALA A 36 -14.74 -23.38 13.82
N GLU A 37 -15.97 -23.78 14.13
CA GLU A 37 -17.16 -23.41 13.37
C GLU A 37 -17.47 -21.91 13.45
N ILE A 38 -17.40 -21.32 14.66
CA ILE A 38 -17.59 -19.88 14.87
C ILE A 38 -16.52 -19.09 14.11
N ILE A 39 -15.25 -19.47 14.22
CA ILE A 39 -14.13 -18.84 13.53
C ILE A 39 -14.35 -18.87 12.02
N LEU A 40 -14.76 -20.01 11.46
CA LEU A 40 -15.06 -20.14 10.03
C LEU A 40 -16.23 -19.23 9.59
N ASN A 41 -17.22 -18.97 10.45
CA ASN A 41 -18.34 -18.07 10.15
C ASN A 41 -17.93 -16.61 10.21
N VAL A 42 -17.17 -16.22 11.25
CA VAL A 42 -16.64 -14.86 11.40
C VAL A 42 -15.74 -14.51 10.20
N GLN A 43 -14.81 -15.39 9.84
CA GLN A 43 -13.93 -15.17 8.69
C GLN A 43 -14.69 -15.10 7.36
N SER A 44 -15.72 -15.93 7.18
CA SER A 44 -16.56 -15.88 5.99
C SER A 44 -17.30 -14.55 5.88
N GLY A 45 -17.89 -14.07 6.99
CA GLY A 45 -18.57 -12.76 7.05
C GLY A 45 -17.62 -11.61 6.74
N VAL A 46 -16.46 -11.58 7.38
CA VAL A 46 -15.43 -10.56 7.18
C VAL A 46 -14.92 -10.54 5.74
N ARG A 47 -14.68 -11.70 5.12
CA ARG A 47 -14.30 -11.79 3.70
C ARG A 47 -15.38 -11.23 2.77
N ARG A 48 -16.66 -11.41 3.08
CA ARG A 48 -17.77 -10.84 2.30
C ARG A 48 -17.82 -9.32 2.38
N VAL A 49 -17.41 -8.73 3.50
CA VAL A 49 -17.31 -7.27 3.64
C VAL A 49 -16.13 -6.74 2.87
N TYR A 50 -14.96 -7.39 2.97
CA TYR A 50 -13.76 -6.96 2.22
C TYR A 50 -13.92 -7.09 0.71
N TYR A 51 -14.52 -8.19 0.26
CA TYR A 51 -14.76 -8.49 -1.15
C TYR A 51 -16.25 -8.73 -1.39
N PRO A 52 -17.06 -7.66 -1.40
CA PRO A 52 -18.50 -7.80 -1.61
C PRO A 52 -18.75 -8.33 -3.01
N MET A 53 -19.59 -9.37 -3.08
CA MET A 53 -20.09 -9.89 -4.35
C MET A 53 -20.79 -8.76 -5.11
N GLY A 54 -20.65 -8.74 -6.43
CA GLY A 54 -21.34 -7.75 -7.25
C GLY A 54 -22.85 -7.87 -7.08
N VAL A 55 -23.47 -6.89 -6.43
CA VAL A 55 -24.91 -6.90 -6.12
C VAL A 55 -25.74 -6.52 -7.36
N SER A 56 -25.10 -5.94 -8.39
CA SER A 56 -25.73 -5.60 -9.66
C SER A 56 -24.71 -5.63 -10.81
N ALA A 57 -25.21 -5.66 -12.05
CA ALA A 57 -24.36 -5.61 -13.25
C ALA A 57 -23.48 -4.34 -13.32
N ASP A 58 -23.91 -3.26 -12.68
CA ASP A 58 -23.18 -1.96 -12.64
C ASP A 58 -22.17 -1.87 -11.48
N LEU A 59 -22.23 -2.79 -10.51
CA LEU A 59 -21.35 -2.86 -9.35
C LEU A 59 -20.62 -4.21 -9.37
N LEU A 60 -19.72 -4.39 -10.35
CA LEU A 60 -18.82 -5.53 -10.42
C LEU A 60 -17.74 -5.42 -9.32
N GLY A 61 -18.05 -5.87 -8.10
CA GLY A 61 -17.11 -5.89 -6.97
C GLY A 61 -16.74 -4.49 -6.48
N TYR A 62 -17.12 -4.13 -5.26
CA TYR A 62 -16.73 -2.84 -4.69
C TYR A 62 -15.35 -2.92 -4.05
N GLU A 63 -14.44 -2.04 -4.48
CA GLU A 63 -13.13 -1.86 -3.87
C GLU A 63 -13.18 -0.72 -2.85
N TRP A 64 -12.84 -1.00 -1.59
CA TRP A 64 -12.87 -0.01 -0.52
C TRP A 64 -11.70 0.97 -0.57
N SER A 65 -11.96 2.25 -0.32
CA SER A 65 -10.91 3.28 -0.29
C SER A 65 -9.88 3.08 0.82
N TRP A 66 -10.31 2.52 1.97
CA TRP A 66 -9.46 2.28 3.15
C TRP A 66 -8.68 0.95 3.07
N LEU A 67 -8.96 0.09 2.09
CA LEU A 67 -8.10 -1.06 1.74
C LEU A 67 -6.93 -0.66 0.84
N ARG A 68 -6.66 0.64 0.73
CA ARG A 68 -5.59 1.20 -0.10
C ARG A 68 -4.52 1.89 0.75
N PRO A 69 -3.80 1.17 1.62
CA PRO A 69 -2.72 1.77 2.39
C PRO A 69 -1.61 2.30 1.47
N THR A 70 -0.98 3.37 1.93
CA THR A 70 0.27 3.89 1.37
C THR A 70 1.42 3.22 2.09
N GLU A 71 2.33 2.61 1.35
CA GLU A 71 3.56 2.04 1.89
C GLU A 71 4.79 2.66 1.23
N THR A 72 5.92 2.50 1.91
CA THR A 72 7.21 2.98 1.42
C THR A 72 8.08 1.80 1.01
N LEU A 73 8.64 1.86 -0.20
CA LEU A 73 9.59 0.89 -0.73
C LEU A 73 10.99 1.53 -0.78
N TYR A 74 11.95 0.86 -0.16
CA TYR A 74 13.36 1.25 -0.18
C TYR A 74 14.11 0.52 -1.29
N LEU A 75 14.56 1.28 -2.28
CA LEU A 75 15.44 0.79 -3.33
C LEU A 75 16.89 0.83 -2.83
N GLY A 76 17.27 -0.12 -1.97
CA GLY A 76 18.63 -0.24 -1.42
C GLY A 76 18.90 0.71 -0.24
N ALA A 77 20.14 0.68 0.27
CA ALA A 77 20.59 1.51 1.41
C ALA A 77 22.02 2.01 1.16
N SER A 78 22.28 3.31 1.37
CA SER A 78 23.61 3.91 1.20
C SER A 78 23.94 4.85 2.36
N GLY A 79 25.21 4.89 2.76
CA GLY A 79 25.69 5.79 3.80
C GLY A 79 27.21 5.95 3.77
N THR A 80 27.72 6.90 4.55
CA THR A 80 29.17 7.16 4.73
C THR A 80 29.67 6.76 6.13
N ASP A 81 28.81 6.12 6.92
CA ASP A 81 29.00 5.79 8.33
C ASP A 81 29.12 4.28 8.57
N GLY A 82 29.35 3.51 7.50
CA GLY A 82 29.48 2.06 7.58
C GLY A 82 30.64 1.66 8.50
N SER A 83 30.42 0.62 9.30
CA SER A 83 31.40 0.05 10.20
C SER A 83 31.44 -1.46 10.01
N ILE A 84 32.65 -2.01 9.91
CA ILE A 84 32.86 -3.46 9.82
C ILE A 84 33.72 -3.90 10.98
N VAL A 85 33.22 -4.88 11.74
CA VAL A 85 33.96 -5.54 12.81
C VAL A 85 33.76 -7.04 12.66
N THR A 86 34.84 -7.79 12.42
CA THR A 86 34.82 -9.26 12.31
C THR A 86 33.74 -9.74 11.33
N ALA A 87 33.76 -9.21 10.09
CA ALA A 87 32.76 -9.48 9.03
C ALA A 87 31.31 -9.04 9.35
N THR A 88 31.07 -8.38 10.47
CA THR A 88 29.77 -7.78 10.78
C THR A 88 29.77 -6.35 10.30
N PHE A 89 28.94 -6.05 9.31
CA PHE A 89 28.69 -4.72 8.79
C PHE A 89 27.50 -4.10 9.51
N ASP A 90 27.66 -2.83 9.90
CA ASP A 90 26.63 -2.03 10.54
C ASP A 90 26.72 -0.56 10.08
N SER A 91 25.67 0.23 10.29
CA SER A 91 25.60 1.66 9.99
C SER A 91 24.78 2.34 11.09
N ALA A 92 25.28 3.46 11.60
CA ALA A 92 24.55 4.24 12.60
C ALA A 92 23.25 4.84 12.04
N THR A 93 23.18 5.03 10.72
CA THR A 93 22.01 5.55 10.00
C THR A 93 20.89 4.51 9.91
N TYR A 94 21.23 3.22 9.81
CA TYR A 94 20.27 2.14 9.61
C TYR A 94 20.28 1.17 10.78
N THR A 95 19.37 1.40 11.74
CA THR A 95 19.25 0.57 12.95
C THR A 95 18.56 -0.78 12.71
N ASP A 96 17.79 -0.91 11.62
CA ASP A 96 17.12 -2.16 11.24
C ASP A 96 17.22 -2.41 9.73
N TRP A 97 18.07 -3.38 9.37
CA TRP A 97 18.30 -3.80 7.99
C TRP A 97 17.17 -4.69 7.45
N VAL A 98 16.39 -5.32 8.33
CA VAL A 98 15.22 -6.12 7.96
C VAL A 98 14.09 -5.21 7.48
N ASP A 99 13.88 -4.07 8.16
CA ASP A 99 12.90 -3.06 7.76
C ASP A 99 13.24 -2.40 6.42
N GLN A 100 14.53 -2.29 6.07
CA GLN A 100 14.97 -1.87 4.73
C GLN A 100 14.69 -2.93 3.65
N GLY A 101 14.19 -4.11 4.05
CA GLY A 101 13.88 -5.22 3.16
C GLY A 101 15.11 -5.87 2.53
N ILE A 102 16.26 -5.78 3.20
CA ILE A 102 17.52 -6.39 2.78
C ILE A 102 17.50 -7.88 3.14
N THR A 103 17.99 -8.69 2.22
CA THR A 103 18.01 -10.15 2.31
C THR A 103 19.41 -10.69 2.02
N THR A 104 19.60 -11.99 2.24
CA THR A 104 20.86 -12.68 1.91
C THR A 104 21.16 -12.78 0.41
N ALA A 105 20.19 -12.43 -0.45
CA ALA A 105 20.41 -12.33 -1.89
C ALA A 105 21.06 -10.99 -2.30
N ASP A 106 21.12 -10.02 -1.40
CA ASP A 106 21.69 -8.71 -1.67
C ASP A 106 23.21 -8.69 -1.39
N THR A 107 23.88 -7.70 -1.96
CA THR A 107 25.34 -7.53 -1.84
C THR A 107 25.68 -6.15 -1.32
N VAL A 108 26.62 -6.07 -0.39
CA VAL A 108 27.13 -4.79 0.13
C VAL A 108 28.32 -4.37 -0.72
N ASP A 109 28.20 -3.26 -1.44
CA ASP A 109 29.30 -2.60 -2.14
C ASP A 109 29.94 -1.56 -1.23
N ILE A 110 31.25 -1.66 -1.03
CA ILE A 110 32.03 -0.66 -0.29
C ILE A 110 32.76 0.21 -1.32
N THR A 111 32.22 1.39 -1.58
CA THR A 111 32.71 2.30 -2.62
C THR A 111 33.88 3.17 -2.15
N ALA A 112 33.98 3.47 -0.85
CA ALA A 112 35.12 4.19 -0.30
C ALA A 112 35.53 3.67 1.08
N ILE A 113 36.85 3.58 1.27
CA ILE A 113 37.47 3.10 2.50
C ILE A 113 37.60 4.27 3.49
N GLY A 114 37.13 4.07 4.71
CA GLY A 114 37.39 4.94 5.86
C GLY A 114 38.67 4.56 6.59
N SER A 115 38.74 4.78 7.91
CA SER A 115 39.92 4.38 8.70
C SER A 115 39.89 2.89 9.04
N GLY A 116 40.95 2.15 8.69
CA GLY A 116 41.20 0.76 9.13
C GLY A 116 40.91 -0.34 8.10
N SER A 117 39.94 -0.16 7.19
CA SER A 117 39.63 -1.17 6.15
C SER A 117 40.63 -1.10 4.99
N THR A 118 40.77 -2.17 4.20
CA THR A 118 41.84 -2.28 3.19
C THR A 118 41.36 -2.61 1.78
N THR A 119 40.09 -2.93 1.57
CA THR A 119 39.60 -3.35 0.24
C THR A 119 38.23 -2.76 -0.11
N ILE A 120 38.15 -2.21 -1.34
CA ILE A 120 36.92 -1.81 -2.03
C ILE A 120 36.42 -3.04 -2.80
N GLY A 121 35.12 -3.31 -2.74
CA GLY A 121 34.55 -4.44 -3.46
C GLY A 121 33.10 -4.73 -3.08
N ASP A 122 32.52 -5.69 -3.80
CA ASP A 122 31.19 -6.23 -3.53
C ASP A 122 31.32 -7.46 -2.61
N TYR A 123 30.57 -7.46 -1.50
CA TYR A 123 30.58 -8.51 -0.48
C TYR A 123 29.19 -9.17 -0.37
N ALA A 124 29.15 -10.50 -0.40
CA ALA A 124 27.91 -11.26 -0.26
C ALA A 124 27.44 -11.33 1.19
N ILE A 125 26.13 -11.19 1.41
CA ILE A 125 25.52 -11.23 2.74
C ILE A 125 25.25 -12.69 3.17
N GLN A 126 25.77 -13.08 4.32
CA GLN A 126 25.53 -14.38 4.92
C GLN A 126 24.23 -14.39 5.75
N SER A 127 23.99 -13.34 6.54
CA SER A 127 22.78 -13.20 7.36
C SER A 127 22.45 -11.74 7.61
N VAL A 128 21.15 -11.44 7.78
CA VAL A 128 20.64 -10.11 8.11
C VAL A 128 19.94 -10.18 9.47
N ALA A 129 20.23 -9.22 10.35
CA ALA A 129 19.62 -9.07 11.65
C ALA A 129 19.25 -7.61 11.92
N THR A 130 18.50 -7.38 12.99
CA THR A 130 18.24 -6.04 13.53
C THR A 130 19.57 -5.42 13.97
N GLY A 131 19.99 -4.35 13.31
CA GLY A 131 21.23 -3.62 13.61
C GLY A 131 22.54 -4.26 13.13
N ALA A 132 22.53 -5.35 12.37
CA ALA A 132 23.77 -5.90 11.80
C ALA A 132 23.54 -6.79 10.57
N ILE A 133 24.48 -6.72 9.63
CA ILE A 133 24.59 -7.62 8.47
C ILE A 133 25.89 -8.41 8.60
N THR A 134 25.81 -9.73 8.57
CA THR A 134 27.01 -10.58 8.55
C THR A 134 27.41 -10.85 7.10
N LEU A 135 28.65 -10.53 6.74
CA LEU A 135 29.22 -10.76 5.41
C LEU A 135 29.89 -12.13 5.34
N THR A 136 29.83 -12.76 4.15
CA THR A 136 30.47 -14.06 3.88
C THR A 136 32.00 -13.99 3.92
N SER A 137 32.56 -12.82 3.60
CA SER A 137 33.99 -12.54 3.64
C SER A 137 34.25 -11.19 4.30
N SER A 138 35.32 -11.09 5.10
CA SER A 138 35.68 -9.84 5.78
C SER A 138 36.59 -8.98 4.89
N PRO A 139 36.23 -7.73 4.57
CA PRO A 139 37.13 -6.73 3.96
C PRO A 139 38.24 -6.20 4.88
N GLY A 140 38.29 -6.68 6.13
CA GLY A 140 39.08 -6.08 7.21
C GLY A 140 38.26 -5.04 7.98
N ASP A 141 38.54 -4.93 9.28
CA ASP A 141 37.80 -4.04 10.18
C ASP A 141 38.01 -2.57 9.80
N GLY A 142 36.96 -1.76 9.83
CA GLY A 142 37.06 -0.35 9.48
C GLY A 142 35.83 0.46 9.84
N THR A 143 36.00 1.76 9.97
CA THR A 143 34.93 2.70 10.37
C THR A 143 34.84 3.85 9.36
N SER A 144 33.67 4.50 9.30
CA SER A 144 33.36 5.58 8.34
C SER A 144 33.49 5.14 6.88
N LEU A 145 33.02 3.93 6.58
CA LEU A 145 33.00 3.36 5.24
C LEU A 145 31.85 3.96 4.46
N THR A 146 32.11 4.31 3.19
CA THR A 146 31.03 4.62 2.25
C THR A 146 30.57 3.36 1.58
N PHE A 147 29.29 3.06 1.71
CA PHE A 147 28.70 1.82 1.25
C PHE A 147 27.40 2.05 0.48
N TRP A 148 27.06 1.04 -0.31
CA TRP A 148 25.80 0.92 -1.03
C TRP A 148 25.37 -0.55 -1.04
N VAL A 149 24.18 -0.84 -0.56
CA VAL A 149 23.61 -2.18 -0.63
C VAL A 149 22.87 -2.34 -1.95
N LYS A 150 23.50 -3.08 -2.87
CA LYS A 150 22.94 -3.45 -4.17
C LYS A 150 22.05 -4.66 -4.03
N ARG A 151 20.85 -4.62 -4.63
CA ARG A 151 20.05 -5.83 -4.85
C ARG A 151 20.41 -6.46 -6.17
N THR A 152 20.92 -7.69 -6.15
CA THR A 152 21.30 -8.41 -7.37
C THR A 152 20.62 -9.78 -7.40
N PRO A 153 19.63 -10.01 -8.28
CA PRO A 153 19.00 -9.09 -9.24
C PRO A 153 18.16 -8.00 -8.56
N ALA A 154 17.95 -6.86 -9.24
CA ALA A 154 17.10 -5.74 -8.77
C ALA A 154 15.60 -6.09 -8.78
N ASN A 155 15.23 -7.07 -7.94
CA ASN A 155 13.89 -7.56 -7.69
C ASN A 155 13.56 -7.26 -6.23
N TYR A 156 12.44 -6.57 -6.02
CA TYR A 156 12.04 -6.12 -4.69
C TYR A 156 10.79 -6.89 -4.28
N ASN A 157 10.85 -7.56 -3.13
CA ASN A 157 9.69 -8.27 -2.61
C ASN A 157 8.66 -7.24 -2.13
N LEU A 158 7.40 -7.44 -2.51
CA LEU A 158 6.29 -6.67 -1.98
C LEU A 158 5.77 -7.33 -0.68
N PRO A 159 5.05 -6.57 0.16
CA PRO A 159 4.41 -7.09 1.35
C PRO A 159 3.53 -8.33 1.09
N ASP A 160 3.38 -9.20 2.08
CA ASP A 160 2.60 -10.45 1.95
C ASP A 160 1.10 -10.19 1.73
N ASN A 161 0.61 -9.05 2.24
CA ASN A 161 -0.76 -8.57 2.03
C ASN A 161 -0.93 -7.82 0.69
N PHE A 162 0.08 -7.79 -0.19
CA PHE A 162 -0.03 -7.05 -1.44
C PHE A 162 -0.96 -7.73 -2.44
N GLY A 163 -1.99 -7.02 -2.89
CA GLY A 163 -2.88 -7.46 -3.96
C GLY A 163 -2.51 -6.88 -5.32
N ARG A 164 -2.72 -5.57 -5.48
CA ARG A 164 -2.49 -4.85 -6.73
C ARG A 164 -1.95 -3.45 -6.45
N LEU A 165 -1.05 -2.96 -7.30
CA LEU A 165 -0.60 -1.57 -7.25
C LEU A 165 -1.69 -0.63 -7.80
N ILE A 166 -1.96 0.45 -7.07
CA ILE A 166 -2.96 1.46 -7.43
C ILE A 166 -2.25 2.78 -7.72
N GLY A 167 -2.34 3.24 -8.95
CA GLY A 167 -1.67 4.46 -9.41
C GLY A 167 -0.20 4.22 -9.76
N ASP A 168 0.56 5.31 -9.81
CA ASP A 168 1.99 5.30 -10.10
C ASP A 168 2.80 5.34 -8.80
N LEU A 169 4.07 4.92 -8.85
CA LEU A 169 4.97 5.09 -7.70
C LEU A 169 5.56 6.50 -7.71
N HIS A 170 5.57 7.16 -6.56
CA HIS A 170 6.11 8.49 -6.39
C HIS A 170 7.43 8.44 -5.62
N PHE A 171 8.38 9.30 -5.98
CA PHE A 171 9.56 9.53 -5.14
C PHE A 171 9.17 10.31 -3.89
N ALA A 172 10.02 10.25 -2.86
CA ALA A 172 9.87 11.05 -1.65
C ALA A 172 9.65 12.54 -1.96
N ALA A 173 8.93 13.25 -1.09
CA ALA A 173 8.51 14.64 -1.31
C ALA A 173 9.66 15.62 -1.61
N ASP A 174 10.87 15.29 -1.17
CA ASP A 174 12.08 16.10 -1.38
C ASP A 174 12.75 15.86 -2.74
N ASP A 175 12.31 14.87 -3.53
CA ASP A 175 12.88 14.53 -4.83
C ASP A 175 11.92 14.91 -5.97
N VAL A 176 12.30 15.90 -6.79
CA VAL A 176 11.46 16.51 -7.84
C VAL A 176 11.48 15.68 -9.14
N ARG A 177 11.44 14.35 -9.02
CA ARG A 177 11.51 13.44 -10.17
C ARG A 177 10.14 13.02 -10.66
N ALA A 178 10.10 12.63 -11.94
CA ALA A 178 8.88 12.09 -12.54
C ALA A 178 8.46 10.79 -11.83
N PRO A 179 7.16 10.53 -11.68
CA PRO A 179 6.67 9.28 -11.10
C PRO A 179 7.06 8.09 -11.99
N ILE A 180 7.23 6.93 -11.36
CA ILE A 180 7.56 5.68 -12.05
C ILE A 180 6.27 5.10 -12.60
N THR A 181 6.26 4.83 -13.91
CA THR A 181 5.09 4.30 -14.60
C THR A 181 5.10 2.78 -14.60
N LEU A 182 3.93 2.18 -14.40
CA LEU A 182 3.76 0.73 -14.47
C LEU A 182 3.68 0.25 -15.93
N VAL A 183 4.51 -0.72 -16.27
CA VAL A 183 4.54 -1.38 -17.59
C VAL A 183 4.31 -2.88 -17.40
N ARG A 184 3.90 -3.56 -18.47
CA ARG A 184 3.80 -5.03 -18.49
C ARG A 184 5.17 -5.66 -18.26
N THR A 185 5.21 -6.73 -17.47
CA THR A 185 6.43 -7.48 -17.14
C THR A 185 7.26 -7.87 -18.37
N GLY A 186 6.63 -8.29 -19.46
CA GLY A 186 7.32 -8.65 -20.70
C GLY A 186 8.13 -7.51 -21.32
N ALA A 187 7.62 -6.28 -21.27
CA ALA A 187 8.33 -5.13 -21.82
C ALA A 187 9.61 -4.80 -21.02
N ILE A 188 9.57 -4.97 -19.70
CA ILE A 188 10.77 -4.77 -18.85
C ILE A 188 11.81 -5.87 -19.11
N LEU A 189 11.37 -7.11 -19.29
CA LEU A 189 12.28 -8.20 -19.64
C LEU A 189 12.93 -7.97 -21.02
N ASP A 190 12.17 -7.49 -21.99
CA ASP A 190 12.71 -7.11 -23.31
C ASP A 190 13.70 -5.94 -23.22
N MET A 191 13.44 -4.95 -22.37
CA MET A 191 14.36 -3.81 -22.15
C MET A 191 15.65 -4.25 -21.46
N ARG A 192 15.57 -5.06 -20.40
CA ARG A 192 16.74 -5.64 -19.71
C ARG A 192 17.56 -6.56 -20.62
N ALA A 193 16.91 -7.30 -21.51
CA ALA A 193 17.61 -8.14 -22.49
C ALA A 193 18.37 -7.32 -23.54
N ARG A 194 17.94 -6.08 -23.82
CA ARG A 194 18.58 -5.19 -24.80
C ARG A 194 19.74 -4.40 -24.21
N SER A 195 19.59 -3.88 -22.99
CA SER A 195 20.59 -3.04 -22.35
C SER A 195 20.43 -3.11 -20.83
N ASP A 196 21.55 -3.38 -20.16
CA ASP A 196 21.65 -3.37 -18.70
C ASP A 196 22.06 -1.96 -18.25
N GLU A 197 21.10 -1.03 -18.29
CA GLU A 197 21.31 0.36 -17.91
C GLU A 197 21.17 0.53 -16.41
N LYS A 198 22.03 1.39 -15.85
CA LYS A 198 21.98 1.83 -14.46
C LYS A 198 21.60 3.30 -14.41
N GLY A 199 20.69 3.64 -13.51
CA GLY A 199 20.25 5.01 -13.34
C GLY A 199 18.95 5.09 -12.54
N THR A 200 18.31 6.25 -12.62
CA THR A 200 17.04 6.46 -11.94
C THR A 200 15.93 5.65 -12.63
N PRO A 201 15.19 4.80 -11.88
CA PRO A 201 14.14 3.98 -12.46
C PRO A 201 12.97 4.85 -12.92
N TYR A 202 12.46 4.58 -14.12
CA TYR A 202 11.28 5.25 -14.68
C TYR A 202 10.17 4.27 -15.08
N PHE A 203 10.49 2.97 -15.17
CA PHE A 203 9.53 1.90 -15.37
C PHE A 203 9.57 0.87 -14.24
N ALA A 204 8.40 0.36 -13.87
CA ALA A 204 8.26 -0.76 -12.95
C ALA A 204 7.23 -1.78 -13.45
N ALA A 205 7.41 -3.05 -13.11
CA ALA A 205 6.41 -4.08 -13.36
C ALA A 205 6.29 -5.00 -12.15
N VAL A 206 5.06 -5.37 -11.80
CA VAL A 206 4.80 -6.34 -10.74
C VAL A 206 4.62 -7.72 -11.37
N ARG A 207 5.21 -8.75 -10.74
CA ARG A 207 5.04 -10.15 -11.15
C ARG A 207 4.88 -11.05 -9.93
N PRO A 208 4.14 -12.17 -10.06
CA PRO A 208 4.11 -13.18 -9.00
C PRO A 208 5.47 -13.87 -8.88
N LYS A 209 5.90 -14.08 -7.65
CA LYS A 209 7.06 -14.91 -7.31
C LYS A 209 6.67 -16.39 -7.44
N SER A 210 7.61 -17.23 -7.82
CA SER A 210 7.40 -18.67 -7.83
C SER A 210 7.04 -19.15 -6.42
N SER A 211 5.86 -19.78 -6.27
CA SER A 211 5.46 -20.43 -5.02
C SER A 211 5.53 -21.95 -5.19
N THR A 212 6.00 -22.64 -4.16
CA THR A 212 5.99 -24.10 -4.06
C THR A 212 4.64 -24.64 -3.56
N GLY A 213 3.66 -23.77 -3.32
CA GLY A 213 2.36 -24.12 -2.75
C GLY A 213 2.36 -24.32 -1.23
N SER A 214 3.52 -24.26 -0.58
CA SER A 214 3.63 -24.31 0.89
C SER A 214 3.37 -22.96 1.57
N THR A 215 3.43 -21.87 0.82
CA THR A 215 3.16 -20.50 1.30
C THR A 215 2.30 -19.76 0.28
N GLY A 216 1.65 -18.68 0.74
CA GLY A 216 0.90 -17.77 -0.12
C GLY A 216 1.75 -17.27 -1.29
N GLN A 217 1.10 -17.02 -2.42
CA GLN A 217 1.79 -16.50 -3.59
C GLN A 217 2.17 -15.04 -3.36
N ARG A 218 3.46 -14.78 -3.19
CA ARG A 218 3.99 -13.43 -3.04
C ARG A 218 4.21 -12.77 -4.38
N GLN A 219 4.25 -11.44 -4.39
CA GLN A 219 4.56 -10.65 -5.57
C GLN A 219 5.89 -9.93 -5.40
N GLU A 220 6.57 -9.68 -6.50
CA GLU A 220 7.79 -8.88 -6.56
C GLU A 220 7.67 -7.83 -7.66
N ILE A 221 8.32 -6.70 -7.43
CA ILE A 221 8.40 -5.60 -8.38
C ILE A 221 9.81 -5.55 -8.97
N ILE A 222 9.86 -5.37 -10.30
CA ILE A 222 11.09 -5.21 -11.06
C ILE A 222 11.14 -3.80 -11.63
N PHE A 223 12.31 -3.17 -11.53
CA PHE A 223 12.53 -1.79 -12.02
C PHE A 223 13.41 -1.77 -13.27
N TYR A 224 13.23 -0.74 -14.09
CA TYR A 224 14.12 -0.41 -15.20
C TYR A 224 14.27 1.10 -15.32
N PRO A 225 15.49 1.63 -15.50
CA PRO A 225 16.82 1.00 -15.37
C PRO A 225 17.09 0.44 -13.96
N GLU A 226 18.19 -0.29 -13.77
CA GLU A 226 18.59 -0.71 -12.42
C GLU A 226 18.96 0.51 -11.57
N PRO A 227 18.47 0.63 -10.34
CA PRO A 227 18.73 1.78 -9.49
C PRO A 227 20.24 1.93 -9.22
N ASP A 228 20.77 3.11 -9.47
CA ASP A 228 22.18 3.47 -9.25
C ASP A 228 22.48 3.92 -7.81
N GLN A 229 21.45 4.37 -7.07
CA GLN A 229 21.54 4.90 -5.72
C GLN A 229 20.31 4.53 -4.88
N ALA A 230 20.38 4.84 -3.58
CA ALA A 230 19.28 4.62 -2.65
C ALA A 230 18.11 5.54 -3.00
N TYR A 231 16.95 4.95 -3.30
CA TYR A 231 15.73 5.72 -3.51
C TYR A 231 14.63 5.27 -2.55
N THR A 232 13.85 6.23 -2.06
CA THR A 232 12.67 5.98 -1.25
C THR A 232 11.44 6.27 -2.10
N LEU A 233 10.63 5.24 -2.34
CA LEU A 233 9.41 5.33 -3.15
C LEU A 233 8.18 5.16 -2.27
N SER A 234 7.17 5.97 -2.49
CA SER A 234 5.85 5.80 -1.89
C SER A 234 4.88 5.28 -2.94
N TYR A 235 4.11 4.26 -2.58
CA TYR A 235 3.09 3.67 -3.46
C TYR A 235 1.83 3.31 -2.68
N ASN A 236 0.70 3.32 -3.39
CA ASN A 236 -0.56 2.82 -2.86
C ASN A 236 -0.82 1.43 -3.45
N TYR A 237 -1.33 0.53 -2.64
CA TYR A 237 -1.69 -0.80 -3.08
C TYR A 237 -2.98 -1.28 -2.43
N GLU A 238 -3.67 -2.18 -3.08
CA GLU A 238 -4.78 -2.92 -2.50
C GLU A 238 -4.22 -3.95 -1.52
N ALA A 239 -4.55 -3.82 -0.24
CA ALA A 239 -4.12 -4.75 0.78
C ALA A 239 -5.14 -5.88 0.97
N TYR A 240 -4.70 -7.12 0.73
CA TYR A 240 -5.38 -8.31 1.20
C TYR A 240 -5.22 -8.42 2.72
N SER A 241 -6.27 -8.10 3.46
CA SER A 241 -6.29 -8.37 4.90
C SER A 241 -6.10 -9.87 5.15
N GLY A 242 -5.14 -10.21 6.00
CA GLY A 242 -4.99 -11.57 6.52
C GLY A 242 -6.18 -12.02 7.36
N GLU A 243 -6.08 -13.23 7.88
CA GLU A 243 -7.06 -13.78 8.82
C GLU A 243 -7.07 -12.97 10.12
N LEU A 244 -8.27 -12.69 10.64
CA LEU A 244 -8.40 -12.11 11.99
C LEU A 244 -8.00 -13.18 12.99
N THR A 245 -7.05 -12.83 13.85
CA THR A 245 -6.53 -13.69 14.92
C THR A 245 -6.47 -12.87 16.19
N ASP A 246 -6.24 -13.51 17.34
CA ASP A 246 -6.07 -12.79 18.60
C ASP A 246 -4.87 -11.81 18.58
N ALA A 247 -3.91 -12.01 17.67
CA ALA A 247 -2.79 -11.10 17.44
C ALA A 247 -3.15 -9.89 16.55
N LEU A 248 -4.20 -10.00 15.74
CA LEU A 248 -4.76 -8.95 14.87
C LEU A 248 -6.27 -8.86 15.09
N PRO A 249 -6.73 -8.43 16.28
CA PRO A 249 -8.12 -8.58 16.68
C PRO A 249 -9.06 -7.59 15.99
N TYR A 250 -8.55 -6.59 15.28
CA TYR A 250 -9.36 -5.50 14.75
C TYR A 250 -9.57 -5.62 13.23
N PRO A 251 -10.83 -5.64 12.76
CA PRO A 251 -11.12 -5.57 11.33
C PRO A 251 -10.76 -4.19 10.77
N LEU A 252 -10.30 -4.18 9.51
CA LEU A 252 -9.94 -2.98 8.79
C LEU A 252 -11.20 -2.18 8.40
N GLY A 253 -11.04 -0.87 8.17
CA GLY A 253 -12.17 0.03 7.85
C GLY A 253 -12.77 0.75 9.06
N GLY A 254 -12.26 0.43 10.25
CA GLY A 254 -12.50 1.17 11.48
C GLY A 254 -13.95 1.10 11.98
N MET A 255 -14.26 2.01 12.90
CA MET A 255 -15.50 2.01 13.69
C MET A 255 -16.78 2.19 12.86
N GLN A 256 -16.69 2.76 11.66
CA GLN A 256 -17.87 3.07 10.84
C GLN A 256 -18.55 1.85 10.22
N LEU A 257 -17.83 0.72 10.16
CA LEU A 257 -18.30 -0.53 9.56
C LEU A 257 -18.53 -1.63 10.61
N SER A 258 -18.44 -1.32 11.90
CA SER A 258 -18.58 -2.32 12.99
C SER A 258 -19.89 -3.08 12.93
N GLU A 259 -21.02 -2.39 12.74
CA GLU A 259 -22.34 -3.00 12.59
C GLU A 259 -22.46 -3.83 11.31
N LEU A 260 -21.84 -3.37 10.21
CA LEU A 260 -21.81 -4.12 8.95
C LEU A 260 -21.08 -5.45 9.11
N TYR A 261 -19.97 -5.48 9.85
CA TYR A 261 -19.26 -6.72 10.16
C TYR A 261 -20.13 -7.68 10.95
N VAL A 262 -20.83 -7.21 11.99
CA VAL A 262 -21.73 -8.05 12.79
C VAL A 262 -22.81 -8.67 11.92
N GLU A 263 -23.52 -7.87 11.13
CA GLU A 263 -24.59 -8.37 10.26
C GLU A 263 -24.06 -9.32 9.18
N SER A 264 -22.85 -9.08 8.66
CA SER A 264 -22.21 -9.98 7.69
C SER A 264 -21.90 -11.36 8.28
N CYS A 265 -21.44 -11.41 9.53
CA CYS A 265 -21.11 -12.65 10.23
C CYS A 265 -22.37 -13.44 10.59
N LEU A 266 -23.42 -12.75 11.04
CA LEU A 266 -24.73 -13.35 11.30
C LEU A 266 -25.37 -13.87 10.01
N ALA A 267 -25.31 -13.13 8.91
CA ALA A 267 -25.79 -13.59 7.61
C ALA A 267 -25.02 -14.82 7.09
N ALA A 268 -23.71 -14.91 7.35
CA ALA A 268 -22.92 -16.09 7.02
C ALA A 268 -23.34 -17.32 7.86
N ALA A 269 -23.58 -17.13 9.15
CA ALA A 269 -24.09 -18.17 10.03
C ALA A 269 -25.49 -18.64 9.62
N GLU A 270 -26.40 -17.71 9.32
CA GLU A 270 -27.76 -18.00 8.85
C GLU A 270 -27.75 -18.85 7.58
N GLN A 271 -26.93 -18.49 6.59
CA GLN A 271 -26.82 -19.25 5.34
C GLN A 271 -26.24 -20.65 5.54
N ARG A 272 -25.31 -20.85 6.50
CA ARG A 272 -24.77 -22.18 6.78
C ARG A 272 -25.76 -23.07 7.52
N VAL A 273 -26.51 -22.52 8.47
CA VAL A 273 -27.47 -23.30 9.28
C VAL A 273 -28.74 -23.60 8.50
N ASN A 274 -29.29 -22.60 7.82
CA ASN A 274 -30.61 -22.71 7.17
C ASN A 274 -30.52 -23.03 5.68
N ASN A 275 -29.34 -22.97 5.05
CA ASN A 275 -29.14 -23.07 3.59
C ASN A 275 -29.99 -22.08 2.77
N GLU A 276 -30.47 -21.01 3.39
CA GLU A 276 -31.36 -20.01 2.80
C GLU A 276 -30.91 -18.59 3.18
N ALA A 277 -31.21 -17.64 2.30
CA ALA A 277 -31.00 -16.22 2.58
C ALA A 277 -32.18 -15.70 3.41
N GLY A 278 -31.96 -15.42 4.70
CA GLY A 278 -32.99 -14.90 5.58
C GLY A 278 -32.84 -13.41 5.88
N LEU A 279 -33.27 -13.01 7.08
CA LEU A 279 -33.44 -11.59 7.44
C LEU A 279 -32.09 -10.86 7.54
N HIS A 280 -31.08 -11.50 8.13
CA HIS A 280 -29.76 -10.89 8.30
C HIS A 280 -29.08 -10.65 6.94
N THR A 281 -29.31 -11.53 5.97
CA THR A 281 -28.81 -11.32 4.60
C THR A 281 -29.42 -10.05 3.96
N GLN A 282 -30.71 -9.77 4.19
CA GLN A 282 -31.38 -8.57 3.65
C GLN A 282 -30.88 -7.28 4.33
N VAL A 283 -30.75 -7.30 5.65
CA VAL A 283 -30.22 -6.17 6.43
C VAL A 283 -28.77 -5.87 6.02
N TYR A 284 -27.95 -6.92 5.89
CA TYR A 284 -26.58 -6.81 5.40
C TYR A 284 -26.51 -6.13 4.03
N GLN A 285 -27.35 -6.53 3.07
CA GLN A 285 -27.35 -5.91 1.73
C GLN A 285 -27.72 -4.42 1.78
N ALA A 286 -28.71 -4.04 2.60
CA ALA A 286 -29.10 -2.64 2.76
C ALA A 286 -27.97 -1.80 3.38
N MET A 287 -27.33 -2.32 4.44
CA MET A 287 -26.20 -1.64 5.10
C MET A 287 -24.98 -1.55 4.19
N LEU A 288 -24.72 -2.58 3.38
CA LEU A 288 -23.61 -2.59 2.42
C LEU A 288 -23.76 -1.46 1.39
N LEU A 289 -24.97 -1.24 0.86
CA LEU A 289 -25.21 -0.16 -0.10
C LEU A 289 -24.98 1.22 0.51
N ASP A 290 -25.41 1.44 1.76
CA ASP A 290 -25.17 2.70 2.47
C ASP A 290 -23.67 2.90 2.76
N ALA A 291 -22.98 1.85 3.22
CA ALA A 291 -21.54 1.87 3.47
C ALA A 291 -20.74 2.20 2.20
N VAL A 292 -21.10 1.58 1.06
CA VAL A 292 -20.52 1.88 -0.26
C VAL A 292 -20.77 3.34 -0.65
N ALA A 293 -21.98 3.87 -0.42
CA ALA A 293 -22.29 5.27 -0.70
C ALA A 293 -21.47 6.24 0.16
N ARG A 294 -21.24 5.90 1.44
CA ARG A 294 -20.39 6.69 2.36
C ARG A 294 -18.92 6.66 1.96
N ASP A 295 -18.40 5.51 1.54
CA ASP A 295 -17.02 5.37 1.09
C ASP A 295 -16.77 6.12 -0.23
N ARG A 296 -17.71 6.03 -1.18
CA ARG A 296 -17.67 6.83 -2.42
C ARG A 296 -17.54 8.33 -2.15
N LYS A 297 -18.27 8.86 -1.16
CA LYS A 297 -18.19 10.29 -0.77
C LYS A 297 -16.80 10.72 -0.28
N LYS A 298 -15.96 9.79 0.20
CA LYS A 298 -14.59 10.08 0.63
C LYS A 298 -13.60 10.12 -0.54
N GLY A 299 -14.03 9.75 -1.75
CA GLY A 299 -13.16 9.74 -2.94
C GLY A 299 -12.73 11.14 -3.40
N ALA A 300 -11.58 11.21 -4.07
CA ALA A 300 -10.95 12.43 -4.60
C ALA A 300 -11.91 13.31 -5.43
N HIS A 301 -12.86 12.70 -6.14
CA HIS A 301 -13.86 13.39 -6.95
C HIS A 301 -14.76 14.36 -6.15
N PHE A 302 -14.92 14.16 -4.84
CA PHE A 302 -15.77 15.00 -3.99
C PHE A 302 -15.04 16.20 -3.36
N TYR A 303 -13.70 16.24 -3.38
CA TYR A 303 -12.93 17.36 -2.84
C TYR A 303 -12.81 18.55 -3.82
N GLY A 304 -13.46 18.45 -4.98
CA GLY A 304 -13.41 19.46 -6.02
C GLY A 304 -12.08 19.45 -6.78
N HIS A 305 -12.09 20.01 -7.99
CA HIS A 305 -10.84 20.20 -8.72
C HIS A 305 -10.04 21.30 -8.00
N MET A 306 -8.95 20.92 -7.33
CA MET A 306 -8.01 21.88 -6.74
C MET A 306 -7.36 22.67 -7.88
N GLY A 307 -7.98 23.80 -8.23
CA GLY A 307 -7.53 24.83 -9.14
C GLY A 307 -6.45 24.40 -10.12
N GLY A 308 -6.84 23.72 -11.21
CA GLY A 308 -5.99 23.71 -12.38
C GLY A 308 -5.76 25.17 -12.77
N ARG A 309 -4.50 25.62 -12.83
CA ARG A 309 -4.19 26.87 -13.55
C ARG A 309 -4.84 26.71 -14.91
N GLU A 310 -5.86 27.52 -15.19
CA GLU A 310 -6.24 27.87 -16.55
C GLU A 310 -4.97 28.39 -17.23
N ARG A 311 -4.18 27.47 -17.79
CA ARG A 311 -3.30 27.73 -18.91
C ARG A 311 -4.22 27.83 -20.10
N ASP A 312 -5.01 28.91 -20.11
CA ASP A 312 -5.67 29.42 -21.29
C ASP A 312 -4.58 29.99 -22.19
N PHE A 313 -3.88 29.07 -22.86
CA PHE A 313 -3.01 29.39 -23.98
C PHE A 313 -3.89 29.83 -25.14
N GLY A 314 -4.31 31.10 -25.11
CA GLY A 314 -4.89 31.72 -26.31
C GLY A 314 -5.97 32.75 -26.04
N ARG A 315 -5.63 33.89 -25.42
CA ARG A 315 -6.21 35.21 -25.77
C ARG A 315 -5.47 36.36 -25.09
N ASP A 316 -4.68 37.05 -25.90
CA ASP A 316 -4.39 38.49 -25.86
C ASP A 316 -4.42 39.22 -24.51
N TYR A 317 -3.28 39.19 -23.83
CA TYR A 317 -2.90 40.15 -22.77
C TYR A 317 -2.54 41.54 -23.34
N ARG A 318 -3.39 42.14 -24.17
CA ARG A 318 -3.22 43.53 -24.62
C ARG A 318 -4.54 44.29 -24.74
N SER A 319 -5.22 44.50 -23.63
CA SER A 319 -5.98 45.75 -23.44
C SER A 319 -6.02 46.15 -21.99
N TRP A 320 -4.85 46.58 -21.50
CA TRP A 320 -4.79 47.44 -20.33
C TRP A 320 -5.68 48.65 -20.58
N ARG A 321 -6.62 48.86 -19.66
CA ARG A 321 -7.42 50.06 -19.48
C ARG A 321 -6.57 51.32 -19.74
N ARG A 322 -6.79 51.96 -20.88
CA ARG A 322 -6.62 53.42 -21.02
C ARG A 322 -7.95 53.99 -21.46
N GLY A 323 -8.68 54.53 -20.50
CA GLY A 323 -9.64 55.59 -20.82
C GLY A 323 -8.85 56.85 -21.16
N ARG A 324 -8.89 57.28 -22.42
CA ARG A 324 -9.07 58.70 -22.79
C ARG A 324 -9.34 58.84 -24.28
N GLU A 325 -10.55 59.35 -24.53
CA GLU A 325 -10.90 60.36 -25.54
C GLU A 325 -11.16 59.95 -27.01
N LEU A 326 -12.40 60.30 -27.42
CA LEU A 326 -12.82 60.88 -28.70
C LEU A 326 -13.21 59.92 -29.85
N SER A 327 -14.46 59.46 -29.85
CA SER A 327 -15.53 59.98 -30.74
C SER A 327 -16.67 58.98 -30.93
N GLY A 328 -17.90 59.47 -30.73
CA GLY A 328 -19.11 59.04 -31.44
C GLY A 328 -19.67 57.65 -31.16
N GLY A 329 -20.72 57.56 -30.33
CA GLY A 329 -21.65 56.43 -30.36
C GLY A 329 -22.27 56.12 -29.02
N ALA A 330 -23.32 56.86 -28.67
CA ALA A 330 -24.09 56.70 -27.44
C ALA A 330 -24.87 55.37 -27.42
N TYR A 331 -24.64 54.54 -26.41
CA TYR A 331 -25.70 53.74 -25.78
C TYR A 331 -25.40 53.64 -24.28
N SER A 332 -26.27 54.24 -23.46
CA SER A 332 -26.28 54.08 -22.02
C SER A 332 -27.06 52.82 -21.66
N ILE A 333 -26.38 51.76 -21.24
CA ILE A 333 -27.04 50.67 -20.50
C ILE A 333 -27.03 51.10 -19.03
N THR A 334 -28.14 51.68 -18.57
CA THR A 334 -28.39 51.92 -17.15
C THR A 334 -28.75 50.61 -16.46
N TYR A 335 -28.14 50.42 -15.30
CA TYR A 335 -28.33 49.30 -14.38
C TYR A 335 -29.70 49.41 -13.70
N ASP A 336 -30.76 49.06 -14.41
CA ASP A 336 -32.09 48.77 -13.87
C ASP A 336 -32.84 47.90 -14.90
N GLY A 337 -33.19 46.68 -14.50
CA GLY A 337 -33.72 45.64 -15.37
C GLY A 337 -35.17 45.88 -15.82
N SER A 338 -35.36 46.69 -16.87
CA SER A 338 -36.54 46.62 -17.73
C SER A 338 -36.18 46.88 -19.20
N GLN A 339 -36.69 46.04 -20.09
CA GLN A 339 -36.48 46.12 -21.54
C GLN A 339 -37.35 47.20 -22.20
N LEU A 340 -36.81 47.83 -23.25
CA LEU A 340 -37.59 48.33 -24.38
C LEU A 340 -37.11 47.64 -25.65
#